data_AF-A0A7C0W6Z8-F1
#
_entry.id   AF-A0A7C0W6Z8-F1
#
_cell.length_a   1.000
_cell.length_b   1.000
_cell.length_c   1.000
_cell.angle_alpha   90.00
_cell.angle_beta   90.00
_cell.angle_gamma   90.00
#
_symmetry.space_group_name_H-M   'P 1'
#
loop_
_entity.id
_entity.type
_entity.pdbx_description
1 polymer ?
#
loop_
_entity_poly.entity_id
_entity_poly.type
_entity_poly.pdbx_seq_one_letter_code
_entity_poly.pdbx_strand_id
1 'polypeptide(L)'
;MAKRETRRYADRRQYLIKAVHKRRKKIRQMAVDYKGGCCEVCGYDRCIEALDFHHNNSSGKDFSISDKGYTRSWAKVQEELDKCKLLCANCHREIHAQSAAFPRNRD
;
A
#
# COMPACT_ATOMS: atom_id res chain seq x y z
N MET A 1 -27.31 -23.64 -3.06
CA MET A 1 -28.32 -22.78 -3.72
C MET A 1 -27.77 -21.36 -3.82
N ALA A 2 -27.66 -20.80 -5.03
CA ALA A 2 -27.24 -19.40 -5.18
C ALA A 2 -28.33 -18.46 -4.62
N LYS A 3 -27.95 -17.48 -3.79
CA LYS A 3 -28.90 -16.52 -3.23
C LYS A 3 -29.57 -15.71 -4.34
N ARG A 4 -30.88 -15.51 -4.26
CA ARG A 4 -31.66 -14.71 -5.23
C ARG A 4 -31.18 -13.25 -5.18
N GLU A 5 -30.87 -12.70 -6.35
CA GLU A 5 -30.44 -11.31 -6.55
C GLU A 5 -31.60 -10.35 -6.24
N THR A 6 -31.46 -9.51 -5.21
CA THR A 6 -32.53 -8.57 -4.77
C THR A 6 -32.20 -7.10 -5.03
N ARG A 7 -31.00 -6.79 -5.54
CA ARG A 7 -30.52 -5.41 -5.76
C ARG A 7 -31.26 -4.74 -6.92
N ARG A 8 -31.66 -3.48 -6.72
CA ARG A 8 -32.22 -2.59 -7.75
C ARG A 8 -31.11 -1.72 -8.35
N TYR A 9 -31.38 -1.06 -9.48
CA TYR A 9 -30.43 -0.12 -10.11
C TYR A 9 -30.00 1.00 -9.16
N ALA A 10 -30.91 1.50 -8.32
CA ALA A 10 -30.62 2.50 -7.29
C ALA A 10 -29.54 2.04 -6.28
N ASP A 11 -29.47 0.74 -6.00
CA ASP A 11 -28.49 0.15 -5.07
C ASP A 11 -27.09 0.01 -5.70
N ARG A 12 -27.00 0.16 -7.04
CA ARG A 12 -25.76 -0.09 -7.80
C ARG A 12 -24.63 0.80 -7.34
N ARG A 13 -24.88 2.09 -7.07
CA ARG A 13 -23.85 3.02 -6.58
C ARG A 13 -23.24 2.54 -5.26
N GLN A 14 -24.08 2.25 -4.27
CA GLN A 14 -23.63 1.80 -2.96
C GLN A 14 -22.91 0.44 -3.03
N TYR A 15 -23.42 -0.47 -3.87
CA TYR A 15 -22.77 -1.75 -4.12
C TYR A 15 -21.36 -1.57 -4.72
N LEU A 16 -21.21 -0.75 -5.75
CA LEU A 16 -19.92 -0.50 -6.40
C LEU A 16 -18.91 0.11 -5.42
N ILE A 17 -19.34 1.09 -4.61
CA ILE A 17 -18.50 1.67 -3.55
C ILE A 17 -18.02 0.57 -2.60
N LYS A 18 -18.93 -0.23 -2.03
CA LYS A 18 -18.59 -1.33 -1.12
C LYS A 18 -17.64 -2.36 -1.77
N ALA A 19 -17.86 -2.69 -3.04
CA ALA A 19 -17.01 -3.62 -3.79
C ALA A 19 -15.58 -3.07 -3.96
N VAL A 20 -15.44 -1.78 -4.27
CA VAL A 20 -14.13 -1.11 -4.39
C VAL A 20 -13.40 -1.09 -3.05
N HIS A 21 -14.07 -0.70 -1.95
CA HIS A 21 -13.46 -0.72 -0.62
C HIS A 21 -12.99 -2.14 -0.22
N LYS A 22 -13.83 -3.15 -0.47
CA LYS A 22 -13.48 -4.56 -0.20
C LYS A 22 -12.27 -5.00 -1.02
N ARG A 23 -12.20 -4.61 -2.30
CA ARG A 23 -11.05 -4.92 -3.17
C ARG A 23 -9.77 -4.24 -2.67
N ARG A 24 -9.82 -2.95 -2.33
CA ARG A 24 -8.65 -2.20 -1.82
C ARG A 24 -8.09 -2.83 -0.55
N LYS A 25 -8.96 -3.16 0.41
CA LYS A 25 -8.55 -3.82 1.66
C LYS A 25 -7.88 -5.17 1.39
N LYS A 26 -8.43 -5.97 0.47
CA LYS A 26 -7.84 -7.26 0.07
C LYS A 26 -6.45 -7.08 -0.54
N ILE A 27 -6.28 -6.16 -1.49
CA ILE A 27 -4.99 -5.95 -2.14
C ILE A 27 -3.97 -5.37 -1.17
N ARG A 28 -4.37 -4.45 -0.27
CA ARG A 28 -3.48 -3.94 0.79
C ARG A 28 -2.96 -5.06 1.70
N GLN A 29 -3.83 -5.97 2.14
CA GLN A 29 -3.41 -7.13 2.93
C GLN A 29 -2.40 -7.98 2.16
N MET A 30 -2.74 -8.37 0.92
CA MET A 30 -1.85 -9.17 0.08
C MET A 30 -0.49 -8.49 -0.15
N ALA A 31 -0.48 -7.17 -0.32
CA ALA A 31 0.74 -6.39 -0.53
C ALA A 31 1.63 -6.37 0.73
N VAL A 32 1.02 -6.28 1.91
CA VAL A 32 1.73 -6.34 3.20
C VAL A 32 2.28 -7.75 3.44
N ASP A 33 1.49 -8.78 3.20
CA ASP A 33 1.91 -10.18 3.33
C ASP A 33 3.07 -10.49 2.37
N TYR A 34 2.99 -10.00 1.12
CA TYR A 34 4.05 -10.14 0.12
C TYR A 34 5.37 -9.51 0.57
N LYS A 35 5.33 -8.47 1.40
CA LYS A 35 6.50 -7.79 1.97
C LYS A 35 6.90 -8.28 3.37
N GLY A 36 6.37 -9.42 3.80
CA GLY A 36 6.77 -10.08 5.05
C GLY A 36 5.93 -9.69 6.27
N GLY A 37 4.91 -8.84 6.11
CA GLY A 37 3.92 -8.56 7.16
C GLY A 37 4.38 -7.63 8.29
N CYS A 38 5.64 -7.19 8.30
CA CYS A 38 6.20 -6.35 9.33
C CYS A 38 7.09 -5.24 8.76
N CYS A 39 7.42 -4.25 9.58
CA CYS A 39 8.38 -3.23 9.20
C CYS A 39 9.78 -3.84 9.01
N GLU A 40 10.39 -3.62 7.84
CA GLU A 40 11.73 -4.12 7.50
C GLU A 40 12.86 -3.53 8.37
N VAL A 41 12.60 -2.43 9.10
CA VAL A 41 13.59 -1.76 9.95
C VAL A 41 13.46 -2.15 11.41
N CYS A 42 12.25 -2.11 11.97
CA CYS A 42 12.03 -2.31 13.41
C CYS A 42 11.14 -3.51 13.77
N GLY A 43 10.66 -4.27 12.78
CA GLY A 43 9.83 -5.46 12.99
C GLY A 43 8.39 -5.19 13.43
N TYR A 44 7.92 -3.93 13.47
CA TYR A 44 6.55 -3.61 13.84
C TYR A 44 5.52 -4.31 12.94
N ASP A 45 4.58 -5.05 13.54
CA ASP A 45 3.56 -5.86 12.86
C ASP A 45 2.15 -5.74 13.48
N ARG A 46 1.99 -4.94 14.54
CA ARG A 46 0.75 -4.88 15.35
C ARG A 46 -0.45 -4.28 14.62
N CYS A 47 -0.21 -3.42 13.63
CA CYS A 47 -1.28 -2.75 12.88
C CYS A 47 -0.86 -2.53 11.43
N ILE A 48 -1.55 -3.22 10.53
CA ILE A 48 -1.35 -3.08 9.07
C ILE A 48 -1.53 -1.64 8.60
N GLU A 49 -2.46 -0.90 9.21
CA GLU A 49 -2.71 0.49 8.82
C GLU A 49 -1.60 1.45 9.24
N ALA A 50 -0.71 1.04 10.15
CA ALA A 50 0.48 1.80 10.50
C ALA A 50 1.71 1.43 9.63
N LEU A 51 1.53 0.56 8.62
CA LEU A 51 2.55 0.19 7.65
C LEU A 51 2.35 0.89 6.30
N ASP A 52 3.45 1.39 5.74
CA ASP A 52 3.55 2.17 4.52
C ASP A 52 4.61 1.59 3.57
N PHE A 53 4.39 1.74 2.27
CA PHE A 53 5.35 1.34 1.23
C PHE A 53 6.25 2.52 0.86
N HIS A 54 7.51 2.44 1.28
CA HIS A 54 8.53 3.42 1.00
C HIS A 54 9.31 3.07 -0.28
N HIS A 55 9.49 4.04 -1.18
CA HIS A 55 10.32 3.86 -2.38
C HIS A 55 11.67 4.52 -2.14
N ASN A 56 12.77 3.78 -2.33
CA ASN A 56 14.13 4.31 -2.11
C ASN A 56 14.51 5.43 -3.09
N ASN A 57 13.96 5.42 -4.31
CA ASN A 57 14.25 6.45 -5.31
C ASN A 57 12.97 6.73 -6.11
N SER A 58 12.52 7.98 -6.12
CA SER A 58 11.28 8.39 -6.80
C SER A 58 11.35 8.29 -8.33
N SER A 59 12.56 8.12 -8.89
CA SER A 59 12.82 8.11 -10.34
C SER A 59 12.36 6.85 -11.08
N GLY A 60 11.80 5.84 -10.40
CA GLY A 60 11.44 4.55 -11.04
C GLY A 60 10.10 3.95 -10.63
N LYS A 61 9.24 4.71 -9.92
CA LYS A 61 7.89 4.24 -9.58
C LYS A 61 6.94 4.53 -10.73
N ASP A 62 6.17 3.53 -11.14
CA ASP A 62 5.13 3.68 -12.15
C ASP A 62 3.88 4.27 -11.49
N PHE A 63 3.63 3.93 -10.21
CA PHE A 63 2.52 4.46 -9.42
C PHE A 63 2.75 4.33 -7.91
N SER A 64 1.96 5.07 -7.12
CA SER A 64 1.94 4.91 -5.66
C SER A 64 1.12 3.67 -5.26
N ILE A 65 1.70 2.81 -4.42
CA ILE A 65 0.98 1.75 -3.70
C ILE A 65 0.11 2.39 -2.59
N SER A 66 -0.98 2.99 -3.04
CA SER A 66 -2.03 3.61 -2.23
C SER A 66 -3.40 3.23 -2.80
N ASP A 67 -4.46 3.91 -2.36
CA ASP A 67 -5.84 3.69 -2.82
C ASP A 67 -6.02 3.65 -4.35
N LYS A 68 -5.17 4.38 -5.09
CA LYS A 68 -5.18 4.41 -6.56
C LYS A 68 -4.34 3.30 -7.20
N GLY A 69 -3.31 2.78 -6.52
CA GLY A 69 -2.50 1.66 -7.00
C GLY A 69 -3.25 0.32 -6.96
N TYR A 70 -4.14 0.14 -5.98
CA TYR A 70 -4.87 -1.11 -5.75
C TYR A 70 -5.97 -1.44 -6.79
N THR A 71 -6.17 -0.58 -7.78
CA THR A 71 -7.09 -0.84 -8.91
C THR A 71 -6.40 -1.53 -10.09
N ARG A 72 -5.09 -1.77 -10.03
CA ARG A 72 -4.32 -2.48 -11.06
C ARG A 72 -4.39 -4.00 -10.89
N SER A 73 -3.90 -4.73 -11.89
CA SER A 73 -3.73 -6.18 -11.79
C SER A 73 -2.75 -6.53 -10.68
N TRP A 74 -2.90 -7.71 -10.07
CA TRP A 74 -2.01 -8.13 -8.99
C TRP A 74 -0.54 -8.21 -9.46
N ALA A 75 -0.29 -8.71 -10.67
CA ALA A 75 1.05 -8.75 -11.25
C ALA A 75 1.72 -7.36 -11.30
N LYS A 76 0.99 -6.33 -11.76
CA LYS A 76 1.49 -4.94 -11.78
C LYS A 76 1.74 -4.38 -10.38
N VAL A 77 0.91 -4.78 -9.41
CA VAL A 77 1.12 -4.41 -8.00
C VAL A 77 2.40 -5.05 -7.47
N GLN A 78 2.66 -6.33 -7.78
CA GLN A 78 3.90 -7.02 -7.37
C GLN A 78 5.15 -6.37 -7.97
N GLU A 79 5.15 -6.06 -9.27
CA GLU A 79 6.26 -5.37 -9.94
C GLU A 79 6.64 -4.05 -9.24
N GLU A 80 5.64 -3.27 -8.81
CA GLU A 80 5.89 -2.04 -8.05
C GLU A 80 6.28 -2.32 -6.60
N LEU A 81 5.70 -3.33 -5.96
CA LEU A 81 6.09 -3.72 -4.60
C LEU A 81 7.56 -4.09 -4.56
N ASP A 82 8.11 -4.80 -5.54
CA ASP A 82 9.52 -5.18 -5.59
C ASP A 82 10.47 -3.96 -5.51
N LYS A 83 10.01 -2.78 -5.92
CA LYS A 83 10.75 -1.50 -5.83
C LYS A 83 10.61 -0.78 -4.49
N CYS A 84 9.75 -1.29 -3.59
CA CYS A 84 9.42 -0.68 -2.30
C CYS A 84 9.95 -1.47 -1.10
N LYS A 85 10.04 -0.77 0.03
CA LYS A 85 10.19 -1.35 1.38
C LYS A 85 8.92 -1.16 2.18
N LEU A 86 8.57 -2.14 3.01
CA LEU A 86 7.47 -2.03 3.97
C LEU A 86 7.98 -1.48 5.30
N LEU A 87 7.52 -0.29 5.70
CA LEU A 87 7.98 0.40 6.90
C LEU A 87 6.81 0.80 7.78
N CYS A 88 7.00 0.85 9.09
CA CYS A 88 6.05 1.51 9.96
C CYS A 88 6.11 3.03 9.77
N ALA A 89 5.04 3.73 10.12
CA ALA A 89 4.92 5.18 9.96
C ALA A 89 6.10 5.96 10.58
N ASN A 90 6.69 5.47 11.68
CA ASN A 90 7.83 6.12 12.33
C ASN A 90 9.11 5.96 11.51
N CYS A 91 9.52 4.72 11.21
CA CYS A 91 10.71 4.45 10.39
C CYS A 91 10.59 5.09 9.00
N HIS A 92 9.38 5.12 8.43
CA HIS A 92 9.13 5.78 7.16
C HIS A 92 9.44 7.28 7.23
N ARG A 93 8.99 7.99 8.28
CA ARG A 93 9.27 9.41 8.49
C ARG A 93 10.75 9.68 8.79
N GLU A 94 11.40 8.83 9.58
CA GLU A 94 12.83 8.94 9.88
C GLU A 94 13.69 8.86 8.63
N ILE A 95 13.39 7.93 7.73
CA ILE A 95 14.12 7.81 6.45
C ILE A 95 13.92 9.06 5.58
N HIS A 96 12.70 9.57 5.45
CA HIS A 96 12.46 10.82 4.72
C HIS A 96 13.22 12.00 5.33
N ALA A 97 13.27 12.11 6.67
CA ALA A 97 14.01 13.16 7.35
C ALA A 97 15.53 13.06 7.11
N GLN A 98 16.08 11.84 7.10
CA GLN A 98 17.50 11.59 6.80
C GLN A 98 17.84 11.87 5.33
N SER A 99 16.95 11.54 4.39
CA SER A 99 17.15 11.81 2.96
C SER A 99 17.00 13.29 2.60
N ALA A 100 16.15 14.04 3.32
CA ALA A 100 16.02 15.49 3.14
C ALA A 100 17.20 16.28 3.73
N ALA A 101 17.89 15.70 4.70
CA ALA A 101 19.11 16.27 5.26
C ALA A 101 20.33 15.81 4.44
N PHE A 102 20.73 16.55 3.37
CA PHE A 102 22.09 17.15 3.26
C PHE A 102 22.49 17.78 1.91
N PRO A 103 23.50 18.71 1.92
CA PRO A 103 24.91 18.30 1.85
C PRO A 103 25.69 18.64 3.14
N ARG A 104 26.29 17.66 3.83
CA ARG A 104 27.19 17.97 4.96
C ARG A 104 28.48 18.34 4.29
N ASN A 105 28.71 19.65 4.18
CA ASN A 105 30.05 20.16 4.39
C ASN A 105 30.41 19.82 5.85
N ARG A 106 31.12 18.71 6.03
CA ARG A 106 32.04 18.56 7.16
C ARG A 106 33.41 18.87 6.59
N ASP A 107 33.89 20.05 6.96
CA ASP A 107 35.27 20.57 7.02
C ASP A 107 36.34 19.89 6.15
#